data_AF-R6N2U4-F1
#
_entry.id   AF-R6N2U4-F1
#
_cell.length_a   1.000
_cell.length_b   1.000
_cell.length_c   1.000
_cell.angle_alpha   90.00
_cell.angle_beta   90.00
_cell.angle_gamma   90.00
#
_symmetry.space_group_name_H-M   'P 1'
#
loop_
_entity.id
_entity.type
_entity.pdbx_description
1 polymer ?
#
loop_
_entity_poly.entity_id
_entity_poly.type
_entity_poly.pdbx_seq_one_letter_code
_entity_poly.pdbx_strand_id
1 'polypeptide(L)'
;MEEKTNGIKKLFESDKARKIIVIIGIIGIALIFISSISGINTDKKTETEGFSVTTYSTEIESDLQKILSSISGCGETKVLLTIENSVEYVYLEDSTTKTKEIQPVIRGVLVVCEGGDDPVVTQTVTQAVTRALDISSAKVCVTKLTERR
;
A
#
# COMPACT_ATOMS: atom_id res chain seq x y z
N MET A 1 -37.68 -26.37 30.12
CA MET A 1 -36.53 -25.62 29.54
C MET A 1 -35.73 -24.95 30.67
N GLU A 2 -35.41 -25.72 31.73
CA GLU A 2 -35.02 -25.16 33.05
C GLU A 2 -33.71 -25.73 33.66
N GLU A 3 -33.00 -26.62 32.97
CA GLU A 3 -31.76 -27.21 33.55
C GLU A 3 -30.49 -26.39 33.29
N LYS A 4 -30.44 -25.53 32.27
CA LYS A 4 -29.19 -24.84 31.89
C LYS A 4 -28.82 -23.62 32.74
N THR A 5 -29.73 -23.11 33.59
CA THR A 5 -29.50 -21.86 34.35
C THR A 5 -28.87 -22.07 35.73
N ASN A 6 -28.93 -23.27 36.30
CA ASN A 6 -28.43 -23.54 37.66
C ASN A 6 -26.92 -23.82 37.73
N GLY A 7 -26.31 -24.29 36.64
CA GLY A 7 -24.87 -24.54 36.59
C GLY A 7 -24.01 -23.27 36.63
N ILE A 8 -24.47 -22.20 35.97
CA ILE A 8 -23.75 -20.91 35.90
C ILE A 8 -23.82 -20.17 37.24
N LYS A 9 -24.96 -20.27 37.95
CA LYS A 9 -25.13 -19.68 39.30
C LYS A 9 -24.20 -20.34 40.32
N LYS A 10 -24.08 -21.68 40.28
CA LYS A 10 -23.19 -22.44 41.17
C LYS A 10 -21.70 -22.18 40.90
N LEU A 11 -21.35 -21.80 39.67
CA LEU A 11 -20.00 -21.35 39.29
C LEU A 11 -19.69 -19.93 39.79
N PHE A 12 -20.68 -19.10 40.13
CA PHE A 12 -20.46 -17.72 40.61
C PHE A 12 -20.41 -17.59 42.15
N GLU A 13 -20.92 -18.60 42.87
CA GLU A 13 -21.02 -18.58 44.35
C GLU A 13 -19.79 -19.10 45.09
N SER A 14 -18.84 -19.76 44.41
CA SER A 14 -17.62 -20.23 45.07
C SER A 14 -16.54 -19.15 45.13
N ASP A 15 -15.92 -18.95 46.29
CA ASP A 15 -14.84 -17.97 46.48
C ASP A 15 -13.67 -18.14 45.51
N LYS A 16 -13.41 -19.39 45.08
CA LYS A 16 -12.39 -19.72 44.09
C LYS A 16 -12.77 -19.27 42.69
N ALA A 17 -14.02 -19.47 42.29
CA ALA A 17 -14.48 -19.09 40.97
C ALA A 17 -14.62 -17.57 40.82
N ARG A 18 -15.02 -16.86 41.89
CA ARG A 18 -15.00 -15.38 41.90
C ARG A 18 -13.60 -14.83 41.64
N LYS A 19 -12.56 -15.41 42.26
CA LYS A 19 -11.16 -15.03 42.00
C LYS A 19 -10.73 -15.31 40.55
N ILE A 20 -11.15 -16.45 39.98
CA ILE A 20 -10.84 -16.80 38.59
C ILE A 20 -11.49 -15.84 37.59
N ILE A 21 -12.75 -15.46 37.82
CA ILE A 21 -13.47 -14.51 36.95
C ILE A 21 -12.82 -13.13 36.97
N VAL A 22 -12.36 -12.66 38.13
CA VAL A 22 -11.62 -11.39 38.24
C VAL A 22 -10.28 -11.45 37.49
N ILE A 23 -9.55 -12.57 37.57
CA ILE A 23 -8.29 -12.75 36.84
C ILE A 23 -8.53 -12.77 35.32
N ILE A 24 -9.54 -13.49 34.85
CA ILE A 24 -9.91 -13.52 33.41
C ILE A 24 -10.34 -12.13 32.93
N GLY A 25 -11.08 -11.38 33.75
CA GLY A 25 -11.47 -10.00 33.45
C GLY A 25 -10.27 -9.06 33.32
N ILE A 26 -9.30 -9.14 34.23
CA ILE A 26 -8.07 -8.33 34.18
C ILE A 26 -7.23 -8.71 32.95
N ILE A 27 -7.11 -10.00 32.63
CA ILE A 27 -6.42 -10.47 31.42
C ILE A 27 -7.11 -9.95 30.16
N GLY A 28 -8.44 -9.97 30.11
CA GLY A 28 -9.22 -9.44 28.98
C GLY A 28 -9.02 -7.94 28.78
N ILE A 29 -9.05 -7.15 29.86
CA ILE A 29 -8.81 -5.70 29.81
C ILE A 29 -7.35 -5.41 29.41
N ALA A 30 -6.39 -6.17 29.93
CA ALA A 30 -4.98 -6.05 29.55
C ALA A 30 -4.76 -6.33 28.06
N LEU A 31 -5.43 -7.34 27.48
CA LEU A 31 -5.34 -7.64 26.05
C LEU A 31 -5.91 -6.54 25.15
N ILE A 32 -7.01 -5.90 25.56
CA ILE A 32 -7.57 -4.73 24.86
C ILE A 32 -6.59 -3.55 24.93
N PHE A 33 -6.01 -3.32 26.11
CA PHE A 33 -5.05 -2.23 26.30
C PHE A 33 -3.74 -2.47 25.53
N ILE A 34 -3.28 -3.73 25.46
CA ILE A 34 -2.15 -4.16 24.63
C ILE A 34 -2.46 -3.98 23.13
N SER A 35 -3.69 -4.24 22.69
CA SER A 35 -4.11 -3.94 21.32
C SER A 35 -4.18 -2.44 21.02
N SER A 36 -4.40 -1.60 22.04
CA SER A 36 -4.44 -0.15 21.88
C SER A 36 -3.04 0.47 21.83
N ILE A 37 -2.08 -0.06 22.62
CA ILE A 37 -0.69 0.44 22.64
C ILE A 37 0.14 -0.09 21.47
N SER A 38 -0.18 -1.29 20.98
CA SER A 38 0.40 -1.84 19.75
C SER A 38 -0.57 -1.60 18.61
N GLY A 39 -0.46 -0.41 18.01
CA GLY A 39 -1.04 -0.15 16.70
C GLY A 39 -0.77 -1.33 15.79
N ILE A 40 -1.86 -1.98 15.37
CA ILE A 40 -1.91 -3.14 14.49
C ILE A 40 -0.98 -2.89 13.30
N ASN A 41 0.20 -3.49 13.35
CA ASN A 41 0.95 -3.88 12.17
C ASN A 41 0.65 -5.36 12.00
N THR A 42 -0.51 -5.62 11.40
CA THR A 42 -0.86 -6.92 10.86
C THR A 42 -1.55 -6.66 9.54
N ASP A 43 -0.76 -6.81 8.48
CA ASP A 43 -1.17 -7.41 7.22
C ASP A 43 -2.23 -8.50 7.46
N LYS A 44 -3.51 -8.14 7.31
CA LYS A 44 -4.54 -8.95 6.64
C LYS A 44 -5.87 -8.21 6.53
N LYS A 45 -6.08 -7.68 5.32
CA LYS A 45 -7.28 -7.78 4.46
C LYS A 45 -8.64 -7.86 5.18
N THR A 46 -9.33 -6.72 5.23
CA THR A 46 -10.80 -6.63 5.24
C THR A 46 -11.21 -5.78 4.06
N GLU A 47 -12.03 -6.35 3.18
CA GLU A 47 -12.43 -5.82 1.88
C GLU A 47 -13.40 -4.64 2.03
N THR A 48 -12.99 -3.49 1.50
CA THR A 48 -13.84 -2.58 0.73
C THR A 48 -13.02 -2.31 -0.52
N GLU A 49 -13.34 -3.02 -1.60
CA GLU A 49 -12.64 -2.93 -2.88
C GLU A 49 -12.91 -1.58 -3.55
N GLY A 50 -12.22 -0.55 -3.07
CA GLY A 50 -11.80 0.57 -3.89
C GLY A 50 -10.37 0.30 -4.32
N PHE A 51 -10.14 0.23 -5.63
CA PHE A 51 -8.79 0.19 -6.21
C PHE A 51 -7.92 1.28 -5.57
N SER A 52 -7.01 0.88 -4.68
CA SER A 52 -6.11 1.79 -4.00
C SER A 52 -5.01 2.21 -4.98
N VAL A 53 -5.27 3.29 -5.71
CA VAL A 53 -4.36 3.94 -6.68
C VAL A 53 -2.94 4.16 -6.11
N THR A 54 -2.82 4.29 -4.79
CA THR A 54 -1.55 4.58 -4.11
C THR A 54 -0.59 3.39 -4.09
N THR A 55 -1.08 2.15 -4.06
CA THR A 55 -0.23 0.96 -3.99
C THR A 55 0.50 0.73 -5.31
N TYR A 56 -0.22 0.83 -6.43
CA TYR A 56 0.37 0.67 -7.77
C TYR A 56 1.43 1.73 -8.10
N SER A 57 1.21 2.97 -7.66
CA SER A 57 2.18 4.06 -7.88
C SER A 57 3.47 3.83 -7.09
N THR A 58 3.35 3.42 -5.83
CA THR A 58 4.50 3.23 -4.93
C THR A 58 5.40 2.07 -5.37
N GLU A 59 4.81 0.96 -5.83
CA GLU A 59 5.57 -0.20 -6.30
C GLU A 59 6.36 0.12 -7.58
N ILE A 60 5.70 0.73 -8.58
CA ILE A 60 6.35 1.08 -9.84
C ILE A 60 7.42 2.16 -9.64
N GLU A 61 7.17 3.16 -8.80
CA GLU A 61 8.19 4.17 -8.46
C GLU A 61 9.41 3.55 -7.80
N SER A 62 9.21 2.64 -6.83
CA SER A 62 10.30 1.95 -6.12
C SER A 62 11.14 1.09 -7.07
N ASP A 63 10.50 0.32 -7.95
CA ASP A 63 11.21 -0.54 -8.89
C ASP A 63 11.94 0.28 -9.95
N LEU A 64 11.31 1.35 -10.46
CA LEU A 64 11.97 2.25 -11.38
C LEU A 64 13.17 2.94 -10.70
N GLN A 65 13.04 3.36 -9.44
CA GLN A 65 14.13 3.95 -8.68
C GLN A 65 15.32 2.98 -8.51
N LYS A 66 15.07 1.70 -8.19
CA LYS A 66 16.14 0.69 -8.05
C LYS A 66 16.90 0.47 -9.36
N ILE A 67 16.17 0.42 -10.47
CA ILE A 67 16.79 0.20 -11.79
C ILE A 67 17.57 1.44 -12.20
N LEU A 68 17.00 2.63 -12.05
CA LEU A 68 17.63 3.88 -12.46
C LEU A 68 18.84 4.25 -11.59
N SER A 69 18.82 3.92 -10.29
CA SER A 69 19.99 4.14 -9.41
C SER A 69 21.19 3.25 -9.78
N SER A 70 20.95 2.14 -10.48
CA SER A 70 21.99 1.25 -10.99
C SER A 70 22.65 1.76 -12.27
N ILE A 71 22.14 2.83 -12.88
CA ILE A 71 22.74 3.45 -14.06
C ILE A 71 23.97 4.25 -13.62
N SER A 72 25.12 3.98 -14.24
CA SER A 72 26.36 4.71 -13.96
C SER A 72 26.17 6.22 -14.19
N GLY A 73 26.55 7.02 -13.19
CA GLY A 73 26.40 8.47 -13.20
C GLY A 73 25.04 8.98 -12.73
N CYS A 74 24.04 8.12 -12.46
CA CYS A 74 22.71 8.57 -12.01
C CYS A 74 22.70 9.01 -10.54
N GLY A 75 23.47 8.33 -9.68
CA GLY A 75 23.57 8.66 -8.26
C GLY A 75 22.26 8.41 -7.49
N GLU A 76 21.97 9.24 -6.49
CA GLU A 76 20.65 9.23 -5.85
C GLU A 76 19.55 9.57 -6.87
N THR A 77 18.50 8.77 -6.90
CA THR A 77 17.35 8.97 -7.80
C THR A 77 16.05 9.07 -7.02
N LYS A 78 15.18 9.99 -7.45
CA LYS A 78 13.79 10.10 -7.00
C LYS A 78 12.89 10.10 -8.22
N VAL A 79 11.85 9.28 -8.17
CA VAL A 79 10.93 9.09 -9.28
C VAL A 79 9.54 9.48 -8.82
N LEU A 80 8.85 10.26 -9.65
CA LEU A 80 7.44 10.57 -9.48
C LEU A 80 6.70 10.15 -10.75
N LEU A 81 5.67 9.32 -10.56
CA LEU A 81 4.86 8.77 -11.64
C LEU A 81 3.44 9.37 -11.59
N THR A 82 2.98 9.91 -12.72
CA THR A 82 1.59 10.41 -12.85
C THR A 82 0.76 9.41 -13.65
N ILE A 83 -0.28 8.87 -13.03
CA ILE A 83 -1.13 7.82 -13.59
C ILE A 83 -2.58 8.30 -13.66
N GLU A 84 -3.24 8.03 -14.78
CA GLU A 84 -4.68 8.20 -14.97
C GLU A 84 -5.38 6.85 -14.91
N ASN A 85 -6.31 6.67 -13.95
CA ASN A 85 -7.09 5.44 -13.80
C ASN A 85 -8.49 5.66 -14.39
N SER A 86 -8.89 4.83 -15.34
CA SER A 86 -10.29 4.75 -15.79
C SER A 86 -10.85 3.39 -15.43
N VAL A 87 -11.75 3.32 -14.45
CA VAL A 87 -12.52 2.10 -14.19
C VAL A 87 -13.74 2.10 -15.09
N GLU A 88 -13.90 1.08 -15.94
CA GLU A 88 -15.10 0.91 -16.77
C GLU A 88 -15.99 -0.15 -16.14
N TYR A 89 -17.15 0.27 -15.64
CA TYR A 89 -18.17 -0.65 -15.13
C TYR A 89 -18.98 -1.20 -16.30
N VAL A 90 -18.74 -2.46 -16.65
CA VAL A 90 -19.55 -3.17 -17.65
C VAL A 90 -20.73 -3.81 -16.93
N TYR A 91 -21.92 -3.23 -17.13
CA TYR A 91 -23.18 -3.79 -16.65
C TYR A 91 -23.68 -4.86 -17.62
N LEU A 92 -23.92 -6.07 -17.14
CA LEU A 92 -24.62 -7.11 -17.90
C LEU A 92 -26.12 -7.06 -17.54
N GLU A 93 -26.99 -7.14 -18.56
CA GLU A 93 -28.45 -7.06 -18.39
C GLU A 93 -29.00 -8.16 -17.44
N ASP A 94 -28.30 -9.29 -17.33
CA ASP A 94 -28.60 -10.37 -16.39
C ASP A 94 -27.78 -10.24 -15.08
N SER A 95 -27.96 -9.13 -14.36
CA SER A 95 -27.67 -8.94 -12.92
C SER A 95 -26.26 -9.24 -12.36
N THR A 96 -25.28 -9.60 -13.20
CA THR A 96 -23.90 -9.85 -12.78
C THR A 96 -22.98 -8.75 -13.29
N THR A 97 -22.57 -7.84 -12.40
CA THR A 97 -21.55 -6.84 -12.72
C THR A 97 -20.23 -7.55 -13.04
N LYS A 98 -19.69 -7.34 -14.24
CA LYS A 98 -18.30 -7.71 -14.55
C LYS A 98 -17.45 -6.45 -14.56
N THR A 99 -16.61 -6.30 -13.54
CA THR A 99 -15.60 -5.22 -13.52
C THR A 99 -14.54 -5.52 -14.56
N LYS A 100 -14.36 -4.63 -15.55
CA LYS A 100 -13.22 -4.67 -16.46
C LYS A 100 -12.16 -3.73 -15.91
N GLU A 101 -11.16 -4.28 -15.26
CA GLU A 101 -10.01 -3.50 -14.79
C GLU A 101 -9.17 -3.09 -16.01
N ILE A 102 -9.20 -1.80 -16.35
CA ILE A 102 -8.34 -1.24 -17.38
C ILE A 102 -7.00 -0.92 -16.73
N GLN A 103 -5.91 -1.37 -17.36
CA GLN A 103 -4.57 -0.98 -16.94
C GLN A 103 -4.43 0.54 -16.96
N PRO A 104 -3.86 1.14 -15.91
CA PRO A 104 -3.93 2.57 -15.76
C PRO A 104 -2.90 3.24 -16.68
N VAL A 105 -3.28 4.37 -17.27
CA VAL A 105 -2.48 4.99 -18.35
C VAL A 105 -1.49 5.97 -17.75
N ILE A 106 -0.20 5.77 -18.04
CA ILE A 106 0.86 6.67 -17.59
C ILE A 106 0.79 7.99 -18.38
N ARG A 107 0.64 9.11 -17.65
CA ARG A 107 0.62 10.47 -18.21
C ARG A 107 2.03 11.02 -18.34
N GLY A 108 2.88 10.75 -17.36
CA GLY A 108 4.28 11.17 -17.39
C GLY A 108 5.09 10.69 -16.21
N VAL A 109 6.40 10.84 -16.34
CA VAL A 109 7.40 10.43 -15.36
C VAL A 109 8.38 11.57 -15.16
N LEU A 110 8.58 11.97 -13.91
CA LEU A 110 9.63 12.89 -13.51
C LEU A 110 10.71 12.10 -12.76
N VAL A 111 11.93 12.17 -13.28
CA VAL A 111 13.12 11.59 -12.64
C VAL A 111 14.00 12.74 -12.17
N VAL A 112 14.35 12.73 -10.89
CA VAL A 112 15.32 13.63 -10.30
C VAL A 112 16.54 12.80 -9.92
N CYS A 113 17.70 13.08 -10.51
CA CYS A 113 18.92 12.33 -10.23
C CYS A 113 20.15 13.24 -10.09
N GLU A 114 21.17 12.82 -9.35
CA GLU A 114 22.38 13.63 -9.12
C GLU A 114 23.09 14.00 -10.42
N GLY A 115 23.18 13.04 -11.36
CA GLY A 115 23.73 13.24 -12.70
C GLY A 115 22.74 13.78 -13.73
N GLY A 116 21.65 14.43 -13.29
CA GLY A 116 20.65 15.00 -14.18
C GLY A 116 21.14 16.19 -15.02
N ASP A 117 22.37 16.65 -14.82
CA ASP A 117 23.07 17.63 -15.67
C ASP A 117 24.00 17.01 -16.72
N ASP A 118 24.25 15.70 -16.65
CA ASP A 118 25.02 15.00 -17.66
C ASP A 118 24.11 14.62 -18.86
N PRO A 119 24.39 15.13 -20.09
CA PRO A 119 23.60 14.80 -21.27
C PRO A 119 23.61 13.30 -21.62
N VAL A 120 24.68 12.57 -21.27
CA VAL A 120 24.77 11.11 -21.49
C VAL A 120 23.85 10.38 -20.52
N VAL A 121 23.84 10.78 -19.25
CA VAL A 121 22.97 10.18 -18.22
C VAL A 121 21.51 10.49 -18.53
N THR A 122 21.17 11.75 -18.80
CA THR A 122 19.78 12.16 -19.12
C THR A 122 19.24 11.43 -20.34
N GLN A 123 20.04 11.26 -21.40
CA GLN A 123 19.67 10.48 -22.58
C GLN A 123 19.44 9.00 -22.22
N THR A 124 20.34 8.41 -21.44
CA THR A 124 20.27 6.99 -21.04
C THR A 124 19.02 6.73 -20.20
N VAL A 125 18.77 7.58 -19.19
CA VAL A 125 17.58 7.51 -18.33
C VAL A 125 16.31 7.70 -19.14
N THR A 126 16.27 8.71 -20.02
CA THR A 126 15.09 8.96 -20.87
C THR A 126 14.77 7.76 -21.75
N GLN A 127 15.78 7.14 -22.38
CA GLN A 127 15.58 5.94 -23.20
C GLN A 127 15.14 4.74 -22.39
N ALA A 128 15.71 4.53 -21.20
CA ALA A 128 15.34 3.44 -20.30
C ALA A 128 13.87 3.55 -19.89
N VAL A 129 13.44 4.73 -19.43
CA VAL A 129 12.06 4.99 -19.00
C VAL A 129 11.08 4.87 -20.16
N THR A 130 11.40 5.46 -21.31
CA THR A 130 10.59 5.39 -22.54
C THR A 130 10.33 3.93 -22.94
N ARG A 131 11.37 3.08 -22.90
CA ARG A 131 11.26 1.66 -23.29
C ARG A 131 10.60 0.79 -22.23
N ALA A 132 10.87 1.05 -20.95
CA ALA A 132 10.33 0.25 -19.85
C ALA A 132 8.82 0.45 -19.67
N LEU A 133 8.34 1.68 -19.89
CA LEU A 133 6.95 2.06 -19.66
C LEU A 133 6.12 2.22 -20.95
N ASP A 134 6.75 2.02 -22.12
CA ASP A 134 6.15 2.22 -23.44
C ASP A 134 5.48 3.61 -23.57
N ILE A 135 6.20 4.66 -23.15
CA ILE A 135 5.73 6.05 -23.20
C ILE A 135 6.62 6.91 -24.08
N SER A 136 6.05 7.95 -24.67
CA SER A 136 6.82 8.95 -25.43
C SER A 136 7.84 9.67 -24.54
N SER A 137 9.02 9.95 -25.07
CA SER A 137 10.05 10.75 -24.39
C SER A 137 9.58 12.17 -24.05
N ALA A 138 8.57 12.70 -24.75
CA ALA A 138 7.93 13.98 -24.40
C ALA A 138 7.18 13.94 -23.06
N LYS A 139 6.90 12.74 -22.53
CA LYS A 139 6.26 12.51 -21.23
C LYS A 139 7.27 12.18 -20.13
N VAL A 140 8.57 12.17 -20.44
CA VAL A 140 9.65 11.89 -19.50
C VAL A 140 10.46 13.16 -19.29
N CYS A 141 10.61 13.55 -18.04
CA CYS A 141 11.45 14.70 -17.66
C CYS A 141 12.54 14.21 -16.71
N VAL A 142 13.79 14.60 -16.98
CA VAL A 142 14.95 14.32 -16.12
C VAL A 142 15.54 15.65 -15.66
N THR A 143 15.79 15.78 -14.36
CA THR A 143 16.37 16.99 -13.78
C THR A 143 17.39 16.68 -12.69
N LYS A 144 18.29 17.63 -12.43
CA LYS A 144 19.32 17.50 -11.41
C LYS A 144 18.73 17.55 -10.00
N LEU A 145 19.08 16.57 -9.18
CA LEU A 145 18.81 16.61 -7.75
C LEU A 145 19.60 17.77 -7.13
N THR A 146 18.87 18.77 -6.63
CA THR A 146 19.45 19.90 -5.89
C THR A 146 19.03 19.74 -4.43
N GLU A 147 19.96 19.38 -3.56
CA GLU A 147 19.70 19.46 -2.12
C GLU A 147 19.55 20.93 -1.72
N ARG A 148 18.35 21.34 -1.31
CA ARG A 148 18.21 22.56 -0.51
C ARG A 148 18.65 22.21 0.91
N ARG A 149 19.90 22.56 1.24
CA ARG A 149 20.33 22.73 2.63
C ARG A 149 19.64 23.93 3.26
#